data_AF-A0A737VAS2-F1
#
_entry.id   AF-A0A737VAS2-F1
#
_cell.length_a   1.000
_cell.length_b   1.000
_cell.length_c   1.000
_cell.angle_alpha   90.00
_cell.angle_beta   90.00
_cell.angle_gamma   90.00
#
_symmetry.space_group_name_H-M   'P 1'
#
loop_
_entity.id
_entity.type
_entity.pdbx_description
1 polymer ?
#
loop_
_entity_poly.entity_id
_entity_poly.type
_entity_poly.pdbx_seq_one_letter_code
_entity_poly.pdbx_strand_id
1 'polypeptide(L)'
;MFDQYRKTILAGAVALTCGLTAASTFAAGFQPAQPAGKLGAVVVDPYGNAPLTALVELDSHIISDVKVTVHGKGEKGVPVTYTVGKESLETYDGIPIFGLYQKFANNVTVEYKENGKAMKDDYVVQTSAIVNHYMDNRSISDLQQTKVIKVAPGFEDRLYLVNTHTFTPQGAEFHWHGEKDKNAGILDAGPAGGALPFDIAPYTFVVDTQGEYRWWLDQDTFYDGHDMNINKRGYLMGIHETPRGTFTAVQGQHWYEFDMMGQILADHKLPRGFLDASHESIETVNGTVLLRVGKRDYRKEDGIHVHTIRDQIIEVDKSGRVVDVWDLTKILDPMRDALLGALDAGAVCVNVDLAHAGQQAKLEPDTPYGDALGVGAGRNWAHVNSIAYDAKDDSIILSSRHQGIVKIGRDKQVKWILAPSKGWNKQLASKLLKPVDDHGKPLTCDENGKCKDTDFDFTYTQHTAWLSSKGTLTVFDNGDGRGLEQPALPTMKYSRFVEYKIDEKKGTVQQVWEYGKERGYDFYSPITSVVEYQKDRDTMFGFGGSINLFDVGKPTVGKLNEIDYKTKEVKVEIDVLSDKPNQTHYRALLVHPTQMFK
;
A
#
# COMPACT_ATOMS: atom_id res chain seq x y z
N MET A 1 87.80 -24.06 -61.90
CA MET A 1 87.63 -25.52 -61.91
C MET A 1 86.24 -25.77 -62.47
N PHE A 2 86.19 -26.12 -63.77
CA PHE A 2 85.13 -26.76 -64.57
C PHE A 2 83.65 -26.38 -64.30
N ASP A 3 83.02 -25.64 -65.23
CA ASP A 3 82.05 -26.13 -66.25
C ASP A 3 80.62 -26.18 -65.67
N GLN A 4 79.50 -25.86 -66.32
CA GLN A 4 79.16 -25.64 -67.73
C GLN A 4 77.68 -25.21 -67.79
N TYR A 5 77.29 -24.47 -68.85
CA TYR A 5 75.95 -24.47 -69.51
C TYR A 5 74.70 -24.06 -68.71
N ARG A 6 73.63 -23.47 -69.24
CA ARG A 6 73.23 -22.71 -70.46
C ARG A 6 71.71 -22.48 -70.23
N LYS A 7 71.21 -21.35 -70.73
CA LYS A 7 69.81 -21.05 -71.13
C LYS A 7 68.76 -20.67 -70.05
N THR A 8 68.58 -19.35 -69.94
CA THR A 8 67.34 -18.54 -70.10
C THR A 8 65.97 -19.18 -69.85
N ILE A 9 65.17 -18.63 -68.92
CA ILE A 9 63.69 -18.49 -69.04
C ILE A 9 63.21 -17.18 -68.36
N LEU A 10 62.30 -16.52 -69.08
CA LEU A 10 61.52 -15.31 -68.84
C LEU A 10 60.24 -15.62 -68.03
N ALA A 11 59.75 -14.68 -67.22
CA ALA A 11 58.33 -14.45 -66.79
C ALA A 11 58.35 -13.92 -65.34
N GLY A 12 57.68 -12.85 -64.94
CA GLY A 12 56.42 -12.28 -65.42
C GLY A 12 55.64 -11.95 -64.16
N ALA A 13 55.68 -10.68 -63.74
CA ALA A 13 54.98 -10.21 -62.55
C ALA A 13 53.47 -10.20 -62.82
N VAL A 14 52.73 -11.09 -62.15
CA VAL A 14 51.28 -11.02 -62.03
C VAL A 14 50.96 -10.47 -60.64
N ALA A 15 50.51 -9.22 -60.60
CA ALA A 15 49.89 -8.63 -59.42
C ALA A 15 48.55 -9.33 -59.17
N LEU A 16 48.50 -10.22 -58.18
CA LEU A 16 47.24 -10.70 -57.63
C LEU A 16 46.73 -9.68 -56.61
N THR A 17 45.68 -8.95 -57.03
CA THR A 17 44.68 -8.37 -56.15
C THR A 17 43.97 -9.50 -55.39
N CYS A 18 44.36 -9.72 -54.13
CA CYS A 18 43.56 -10.47 -53.16
C CYS A 18 43.17 -9.52 -52.03
N GLY A 19 41.86 -9.48 -51.78
CA GLY A 19 41.19 -8.48 -50.97
C GLY A 19 41.68 -8.40 -49.53
N LEU A 20 41.74 -7.16 -49.05
CA LEU A 20 41.56 -6.86 -47.64
C LEU A 20 40.07 -7.06 -47.32
N THR A 21 39.63 -8.32 -47.21
CA THR A 21 38.58 -8.61 -46.23
C THR A 21 39.25 -8.41 -44.89
N ALA A 22 39.07 -7.24 -44.30
CA ALA A 22 39.28 -7.09 -42.86
C ALA A 22 38.41 -8.17 -42.23
N ALA A 23 39.05 -9.24 -41.76
CA ALA A 23 38.41 -10.21 -40.89
C ALA A 23 37.96 -9.39 -39.68
N SER A 24 36.68 -9.05 -39.65
CA SER A 24 36.01 -8.65 -38.43
C SER A 24 36.20 -9.81 -37.47
N THR A 25 37.20 -9.69 -36.61
CA THR A 25 37.32 -10.49 -35.41
C THR A 25 36.08 -10.20 -34.58
N PHE A 26 35.00 -10.94 -34.85
CA PHE A 26 33.90 -11.05 -33.91
C PHE A 26 34.50 -11.64 -32.64
N ALA A 27 34.66 -10.79 -31.62
CA ALA A 27 34.92 -11.29 -30.28
C ALA A 27 33.79 -12.28 -29.96
N ALA A 28 34.14 -13.54 -29.69
CA ALA A 28 33.21 -14.62 -29.44
C ALA A 28 32.51 -14.40 -28.08
N GLY A 29 31.44 -13.61 -28.09
CA GLY A 29 30.51 -13.40 -26.99
C GLY A 29 29.06 -13.47 -27.47
N PHE A 30 28.12 -13.51 -26.54
CA PHE A 30 26.69 -13.46 -26.86
C PHE A 30 26.27 -12.02 -27.15
N GLN A 31 25.64 -11.80 -28.31
CA GLN A 31 25.14 -10.48 -28.69
C GLN A 31 23.86 -10.15 -27.91
N PRO A 32 23.58 -8.86 -27.64
CA PRO A 32 22.29 -8.44 -27.09
C PRO A 32 21.15 -8.77 -28.06
N ALA A 33 19.92 -8.69 -27.55
CA ALA A 33 18.73 -8.80 -28.36
C ALA A 33 18.78 -7.78 -29.51
N GLN A 34 18.39 -8.23 -30.71
CA GLN A 34 18.37 -7.35 -31.87
C GLN A 34 17.15 -6.42 -31.83
N PRO A 35 17.21 -5.25 -32.47
CA PRO A 35 16.07 -4.37 -32.66
C PRO A 35 14.79 -5.10 -33.08
N ALA A 36 13.68 -4.84 -32.37
CA ALA A 36 12.39 -5.47 -32.65
C ALA A 36 11.55 -4.67 -33.66
N GLY A 37 11.88 -3.40 -33.88
CA GLY A 37 11.16 -2.46 -34.74
C GLY A 37 12.11 -1.37 -35.27
N LYS A 38 11.68 -0.11 -35.25
CA LYS A 38 12.53 1.02 -35.69
C LYS A 38 13.38 1.64 -34.57
N LEU A 39 13.14 1.22 -33.32
CA LEU A 39 13.97 1.52 -32.14
C LEU A 39 14.80 0.28 -31.77
N GLY A 40 15.17 0.10 -30.50
CA GLY A 40 15.93 -1.04 -30.01
C GLY A 40 15.13 -2.32 -29.77
N ALA A 41 15.66 -3.18 -28.89
CA ALA A 41 15.01 -4.42 -28.49
C ALA A 41 13.79 -4.15 -27.59
N VAL A 42 12.95 -5.17 -27.42
CA VAL A 42 11.89 -5.17 -26.40
C VAL A 42 12.27 -6.16 -25.30
N VAL A 43 12.56 -5.63 -24.12
CA VAL A 43 12.99 -6.41 -22.95
C VAL A 43 11.82 -6.57 -21.99
N VAL A 44 11.42 -7.82 -21.73
CA VAL A 44 10.37 -8.12 -20.73
C VAL A 44 10.99 -8.10 -19.35
N ASP A 45 10.30 -7.46 -18.39
CA ASP A 45 10.72 -7.36 -16.99
C ASP A 45 12.16 -6.85 -16.82
N PRO A 46 12.46 -5.60 -17.26
CA PRO A 46 13.83 -5.08 -17.31
C PRO A 46 14.51 -5.02 -15.94
N TYR A 47 13.73 -4.88 -14.85
CA TYR A 47 14.25 -4.82 -13.48
C TYR A 47 14.10 -6.14 -12.71
N GLY A 48 13.45 -7.15 -13.28
CA GLY A 48 13.27 -8.47 -12.68
C GLY A 48 12.26 -8.54 -11.54
N ASN A 49 11.43 -7.49 -11.37
CA ASN A 49 10.48 -7.36 -10.26
C ASN A 49 9.04 -7.19 -10.73
N ALA A 50 8.81 -6.96 -12.03
CA ALA A 50 7.50 -6.64 -12.59
C ALA A 50 7.27 -7.43 -13.90
N PRO A 51 6.94 -8.73 -13.82
CA PRO A 51 6.92 -9.64 -14.97
C PRO A 51 5.86 -9.32 -16.03
N LEU A 52 4.93 -8.41 -15.73
CA LEU A 52 3.89 -7.92 -16.63
C LEU A 52 4.21 -6.52 -17.18
N THR A 53 5.50 -6.22 -17.28
CA THR A 53 6.03 -5.01 -17.90
C THR A 53 7.08 -5.36 -18.95
N ALA A 54 7.36 -4.40 -19.83
CA ALA A 54 8.46 -4.50 -20.78
C ALA A 54 9.03 -3.10 -21.09
N LEU A 55 10.17 -3.05 -21.75
CA LEU A 55 10.85 -1.82 -22.13
C LEU A 55 11.22 -1.90 -23.61
N VAL A 56 10.84 -0.90 -24.40
CA VAL A 56 11.40 -0.70 -25.75
C VAL A 56 12.65 0.14 -25.61
N GLU A 57 13.83 -0.44 -25.84
CA GLU A 57 15.10 0.29 -25.72
C GLU A 57 15.17 1.43 -26.75
N LEU A 58 15.74 2.58 -26.36
CA LEU A 58 15.90 3.71 -27.27
C LEU A 58 16.92 3.44 -28.37
N ASP A 59 17.95 2.62 -28.09
CA ASP A 59 19.07 2.37 -29.01
C ASP A 59 19.64 3.66 -29.61
N SER A 60 19.87 4.66 -28.74
CA SER A 60 20.35 6.01 -29.08
C SER A 60 19.43 6.85 -29.98
N HIS A 61 18.18 6.43 -30.25
CA HIS A 61 17.21 7.26 -30.95
C HIS A 61 16.74 8.44 -30.08
N ILE A 62 16.63 9.62 -30.70
CA ILE A 62 16.12 10.82 -30.03
C ILE A 62 14.65 11.01 -30.42
N ILE A 63 13.76 10.68 -29.48
CA ILE A 63 12.31 10.68 -29.71
C ILE A 63 11.58 11.65 -28.79
N SER A 64 10.31 11.91 -29.10
CA SER A 64 9.40 12.77 -28.34
C SER A 64 7.94 12.39 -28.59
N ASP A 65 7.01 13.00 -27.86
CA ASP A 65 5.55 12.79 -28.01
C ASP A 65 5.14 11.31 -27.96
N VAL A 66 5.71 10.58 -26.99
CA VAL A 66 5.53 9.13 -26.88
C VAL A 66 4.17 8.78 -26.28
N LYS A 67 3.46 7.86 -26.93
CA LYS A 67 2.21 7.27 -26.47
C LYS A 67 2.26 5.75 -26.63
N VAL A 68 1.89 5.04 -25.58
CA VAL A 68 1.83 3.58 -25.55
C VAL A 68 0.39 3.14 -25.44
N THR A 69 0.03 2.09 -26.17
CA THR A 69 -1.27 1.42 -26.09
C THR A 69 -1.06 -0.09 -25.99
N VAL A 70 -1.37 -0.68 -24.84
CA VAL A 70 -1.48 -2.14 -24.68
C VAL A 70 -2.92 -2.53 -24.99
N HIS A 71 -3.10 -3.34 -26.02
CA HIS A 71 -4.44 -3.71 -26.50
C HIS A 71 -5.11 -4.73 -25.56
N GLY A 72 -6.44 -4.65 -25.48
CA GLY A 72 -7.25 -5.56 -24.70
C GLY A 72 -7.18 -7.01 -25.21
N LYS A 73 -7.23 -7.98 -24.28
CA LYS A 73 -7.35 -9.41 -24.60
C LYS A 73 -8.79 -9.76 -25.02
N GLY A 74 -8.96 -10.22 -26.25
CA GLY A 74 -10.27 -10.62 -26.79
C GLY A 74 -11.22 -9.43 -27.03
N GLU A 75 -12.52 -9.71 -27.20
CA GLU A 75 -13.50 -8.69 -27.62
C GLU A 75 -13.84 -7.65 -26.54
N LYS A 76 -13.71 -8.00 -25.26
CA LYS A 76 -14.03 -7.15 -24.11
C LYS A 76 -12.82 -6.69 -23.30
N GLY A 77 -11.62 -7.03 -23.75
CA GLY A 77 -10.40 -6.70 -23.03
C GLY A 77 -10.22 -5.19 -22.91
N VAL A 78 -9.75 -4.74 -21.75
CA VAL A 78 -9.56 -3.31 -21.46
C VAL A 78 -8.22 -2.85 -22.06
N PRO A 79 -8.20 -1.92 -23.02
CA PRO A 79 -6.95 -1.33 -23.48
C PRO A 79 -6.38 -0.40 -22.40
N VAL A 80 -5.05 -0.39 -22.25
CA VAL A 80 -4.35 0.54 -21.35
C VAL A 80 -3.54 1.50 -22.22
N THR A 81 -3.83 2.80 -22.10
CA THR A 81 -3.19 3.85 -22.91
C THR A 81 -2.64 4.96 -22.02
N TYR A 82 -1.42 5.40 -22.29
CA TYR A 82 -0.76 6.48 -21.56
C TYR A 82 0.32 7.14 -22.42
N THR A 83 0.72 8.34 -21.98
CA THR A 83 1.87 9.07 -22.52
C THR A 83 3.09 8.78 -21.67
N VAL A 84 4.28 8.89 -22.27
CA VAL A 84 5.55 8.77 -21.57
C VAL A 84 6.29 10.09 -21.68
N GLY A 85 6.61 10.68 -20.52
CA GLY A 85 7.35 11.92 -20.44
C GLY A 85 8.86 11.74 -20.58
N LYS A 86 9.55 12.87 -20.70
CA LYS A 86 10.98 12.90 -21.03
C LYS A 86 11.84 12.28 -19.94
N GLU A 87 11.52 12.57 -18.67
CA GLU A 87 12.30 12.03 -17.54
C GLU A 87 12.25 10.51 -17.51
N SER A 88 11.08 9.92 -17.79
CA SER A 88 10.93 8.47 -17.92
C SER A 88 11.79 7.89 -19.05
N LEU A 89 11.78 8.50 -20.25
CA LEU A 89 12.60 8.04 -21.37
C LEU A 89 14.10 8.04 -21.02
N GLU A 90 14.58 9.10 -20.37
CA GLU A 90 15.97 9.23 -19.96
C GLU A 90 16.32 8.31 -18.78
N THR A 91 15.38 8.06 -17.87
CA THR A 91 15.56 7.19 -16.70
C THR A 91 15.71 5.73 -17.11
N TYR A 92 14.85 5.27 -18.02
CA TYR A 92 14.83 3.88 -18.45
C TYR A 92 15.71 3.59 -19.66
N ASP A 93 16.24 4.63 -20.33
CA ASP A 93 16.85 4.51 -21.68
C ASP A 93 15.91 3.81 -22.67
N GLY A 94 14.60 4.07 -22.54
CA GLY A 94 13.57 3.31 -23.23
C GLY A 94 12.15 3.80 -22.98
N ILE A 95 11.21 3.22 -23.73
CA ILE A 95 9.78 3.44 -23.59
C ILE A 95 9.19 2.36 -22.68
N PRO A 96 8.72 2.70 -21.47
CA PRO A 96 8.12 1.72 -20.56
C PRO A 96 6.79 1.21 -21.09
N ILE A 97 6.60 -0.10 -21.01
CA ILE A 97 5.37 -0.83 -21.33
C ILE A 97 4.81 -1.42 -20.04
N PHE A 98 3.80 -0.76 -19.50
CA PHE A 98 2.92 -1.21 -18.41
C PHE A 98 1.56 -1.72 -18.93
N GLY A 99 0.96 -2.68 -18.22
CA GLY A 99 -0.40 -3.15 -18.44
C GLY A 99 -0.51 -4.47 -19.21
N LEU A 100 0.55 -5.27 -19.28
CA LEU A 100 0.53 -6.55 -20.02
C LEU A 100 -0.33 -7.60 -19.28
N TYR A 101 -0.92 -8.52 -20.04
CA TYR A 101 -1.51 -9.75 -19.52
C TYR A 101 -0.43 -10.81 -19.32
N GLN A 102 -0.59 -11.69 -18.33
CA GLN A 102 0.31 -12.84 -18.10
C GLN A 102 0.14 -13.93 -19.16
N LYS A 103 1.22 -14.69 -19.42
CA LYS A 103 1.25 -15.86 -20.32
C LYS A 103 0.53 -15.59 -21.65
N PHE A 104 0.76 -14.42 -22.23
CA PHE A 104 0.00 -13.95 -23.39
C PHE A 104 0.90 -13.26 -24.41
N ALA A 105 0.51 -13.38 -25.67
CA ALA A 105 1.08 -12.65 -26.78
C ALA A 105 0.44 -11.25 -26.84
N ASN A 106 0.93 -10.33 -26.01
CA ASN A 106 0.36 -9.00 -25.89
C ASN A 106 0.64 -8.19 -27.15
N ASN A 107 -0.41 -7.57 -27.71
CA ASN A 107 -0.23 -6.60 -28.78
C ASN A 107 -0.02 -5.22 -28.17
N VAL A 108 1.07 -4.56 -28.55
CA VAL A 108 1.44 -3.23 -28.04
C VAL A 108 1.71 -2.31 -29.21
N THR A 109 1.06 -1.15 -29.22
CA THR A 109 1.35 -0.09 -30.17
C THR A 109 2.09 1.04 -29.47
N VAL A 110 3.18 1.51 -30.09
CA VAL A 110 3.93 2.68 -29.64
C VAL A 110 3.93 3.72 -30.75
N GLU A 111 3.45 4.91 -30.43
CA GLU A 111 3.43 6.09 -31.30
C GLU A 111 4.41 7.13 -30.75
N TYR A 112 5.24 7.73 -31.59
CA TYR A 112 6.24 8.72 -31.19
C TYR A 112 6.60 9.65 -32.35
N LYS A 113 7.39 10.69 -32.09
CA LYS A 113 8.02 11.51 -33.11
C LYS A 113 9.54 11.37 -33.08
N GLU A 114 10.13 11.29 -34.26
CA GLU A 114 11.57 11.30 -34.47
C GLU A 114 11.89 12.24 -35.64
N ASN A 115 12.85 13.15 -35.46
CA ASN A 115 13.22 14.16 -36.47
C ASN A 115 12.01 14.95 -37.02
N GLY A 116 11.01 15.22 -36.15
CA GLY A 116 9.77 15.91 -36.51
C GLY A 116 8.75 15.08 -37.31
N LYS A 117 9.04 13.80 -37.60
CA LYS A 117 8.13 12.88 -38.31
C LYS A 117 7.38 12.00 -37.31
N ALA A 118 6.10 11.77 -37.56
CA ALA A 118 5.31 10.82 -36.80
C ALA A 118 5.73 9.38 -37.15
N MET A 119 5.99 8.58 -36.12
CA MET A 119 6.45 7.21 -36.19
C MET A 119 5.48 6.32 -35.40
N LYS A 120 5.38 5.06 -35.81
CA LYS A 120 4.55 4.05 -35.17
C LYS A 120 5.22 2.70 -35.31
N ASP A 121 5.27 1.92 -34.24
CA ASP A 121 5.62 0.50 -34.24
C ASP A 121 4.56 -0.30 -33.49
N ASP A 122 4.31 -1.52 -33.98
CA ASP A 122 3.41 -2.49 -33.37
C ASP A 122 4.23 -3.72 -32.98
N TYR A 123 4.23 -4.07 -31.70
CA TYR A 123 5.01 -5.16 -31.11
C TYR A 123 4.09 -6.29 -30.62
N VAL A 124 4.62 -7.51 -30.66
CA VAL A 124 4.06 -8.66 -29.95
C VAL A 124 4.98 -8.98 -28.77
N VAL A 125 4.50 -8.79 -27.54
CA VAL A 125 5.27 -8.97 -26.32
C VAL A 125 4.77 -10.20 -25.56
N GLN A 126 5.58 -11.26 -25.57
CA GLN A 126 5.27 -12.52 -24.87
C GLN A 126 5.65 -12.39 -23.39
N THR A 127 4.72 -12.68 -22.49
CA THR A 127 4.95 -12.66 -21.03
C THR A 127 4.96 -14.07 -20.43
N SER A 128 5.58 -14.21 -19.26
CA SER A 128 5.52 -15.43 -18.46
C SER A 128 4.28 -15.43 -17.54
N ALA A 129 4.13 -16.49 -16.74
CA ALA A 129 3.09 -16.58 -15.72
C ALA A 129 3.42 -15.76 -14.47
N ILE A 130 2.39 -15.37 -13.72
CA ILE A 130 2.52 -14.90 -12.35
C ILE A 130 2.82 -16.10 -11.43
N VAL A 131 3.59 -15.89 -10.37
CA VAL A 131 3.94 -16.91 -9.39
C VAL A 131 3.57 -16.45 -7.98
N ASN A 132 2.92 -17.33 -7.23
CA ASN A 132 2.80 -17.22 -5.77
C ASN A 132 3.79 -18.21 -5.14
N HIS A 133 4.82 -17.70 -4.48
CA HIS A 133 5.89 -18.48 -3.86
C HIS A 133 5.47 -19.10 -2.52
N TYR A 134 4.33 -18.68 -1.95
CA TYR A 134 3.89 -19.06 -0.61
C TYR A 134 2.58 -19.85 -0.66
N MET A 135 2.69 -21.16 -0.90
CA MET A 135 1.57 -22.10 -0.95
C MET A 135 1.75 -23.24 0.04
N ASP A 136 0.63 -23.70 0.61
CA ASP A 136 0.53 -24.86 1.49
C ASP A 136 -0.89 -25.48 1.44
N ASN A 137 -1.20 -26.41 2.34
CA ASN A 137 -2.48 -27.12 2.41
C ASN A 137 -3.71 -26.23 2.73
N ARG A 138 -3.52 -24.95 3.07
CA ARG A 138 -4.59 -23.96 3.21
C ARG A 138 -4.96 -23.30 1.89
N SER A 139 -4.13 -23.43 0.86
CA SER A 139 -4.31 -22.75 -0.43
C SER A 139 -5.51 -23.30 -1.18
N ILE A 140 -6.38 -22.40 -1.63
CA ILE A 140 -7.54 -22.68 -2.49
C ILE A 140 -7.08 -22.79 -3.95
N SER A 141 -6.21 -21.87 -4.36
CA SER A 141 -5.54 -21.79 -5.66
C SER A 141 -4.20 -21.08 -5.49
N ASP A 142 -3.39 -21.05 -6.54
CA ASP A 142 -2.16 -20.25 -6.59
C ASP A 142 -2.46 -18.75 -6.56
N LEU A 143 -3.43 -18.29 -7.36
CA LEU A 143 -3.80 -16.88 -7.45
C LEU A 143 -5.13 -16.54 -6.78
N GLN A 144 -5.24 -15.30 -6.29
CA GLN A 144 -6.47 -14.75 -5.75
C GLN A 144 -7.51 -14.59 -6.87
N GLN A 145 -8.75 -14.98 -6.59
CA GLN A 145 -9.80 -15.00 -7.60
C GLN A 145 -10.51 -13.64 -7.64
N THR A 146 -10.82 -13.15 -8.83
CA THR A 146 -11.56 -11.90 -9.03
C THR A 146 -12.98 -12.20 -9.50
N LYS A 147 -13.94 -11.39 -9.05
CA LYS A 147 -15.35 -11.44 -9.48
C LYS A 147 -15.83 -10.04 -9.78
N VAL A 148 -16.00 -9.74 -11.06
CA VAL A 148 -16.61 -8.48 -11.49
C VAL A 148 -18.11 -8.53 -11.26
N ILE A 149 -18.63 -7.63 -10.44
CA ILE A 149 -20.05 -7.57 -10.07
C ILE A 149 -20.76 -6.47 -10.87
N LYS A 150 -20.16 -5.27 -10.94
CA LYS A 150 -20.71 -4.14 -11.68
C LYS A 150 -19.60 -3.27 -12.27
N VAL A 151 -19.80 -2.86 -13.52
CA VAL A 151 -19.02 -1.81 -14.19
C VAL A 151 -20.00 -0.96 -14.97
N ALA A 152 -20.17 0.30 -14.56
CA ALA A 152 -21.02 1.26 -15.23
C ALA A 152 -20.34 1.81 -16.49
N PRO A 153 -21.12 2.27 -17.50
CA PRO A 153 -20.55 2.94 -18.67
C PRO A 153 -19.67 4.13 -18.28
N GLY A 154 -18.49 4.22 -18.90
CA GLY A 154 -17.49 5.25 -18.64
C GLY A 154 -16.54 4.91 -17.48
N PHE A 155 -16.62 3.70 -16.92
CA PHE A 155 -15.71 3.19 -15.88
C PHE A 155 -14.83 2.03 -16.34
N GLU A 156 -14.95 1.57 -17.58
CA GLU A 156 -14.27 0.38 -18.11
C GLU A 156 -12.74 0.48 -18.07
N ASP A 157 -12.20 1.70 -18.11
CA ASP A 157 -10.77 2.02 -18.10
C ASP A 157 -10.12 2.00 -16.71
N ARG A 158 -10.89 1.82 -15.64
CA ARG A 158 -10.36 1.86 -14.28
C ARG A 158 -9.40 0.69 -14.00
N LEU A 159 -8.33 1.02 -13.30
CA LEU A 159 -7.32 0.09 -12.82
C LEU A 159 -7.14 0.29 -11.33
N TYR A 160 -7.05 -0.82 -10.59
CA TYR A 160 -6.92 -0.80 -9.14
C TYR A 160 -5.70 -1.60 -8.71
N LEU A 161 -4.74 -0.96 -8.04
CA LEU A 161 -3.65 -1.64 -7.37
C LEU A 161 -4.18 -2.23 -6.07
N VAL A 162 -4.18 -3.55 -5.94
CA VAL A 162 -4.58 -4.27 -4.74
C VAL A 162 -3.33 -4.58 -3.93
N ASN A 163 -3.27 -4.01 -2.72
CA ASN A 163 -2.27 -4.33 -1.72
C ASN A 163 -2.86 -5.35 -0.74
N THR A 164 -2.58 -6.62 -1.02
CA THR A 164 -2.96 -7.75 -0.19
C THR A 164 -1.76 -8.65 0.08
N HIS A 165 -1.98 -9.71 0.84
CA HIS A 165 -0.95 -10.58 1.38
C HIS A 165 -1.39 -12.02 1.26
N THR A 166 -0.46 -12.94 1.51
CA THR A 166 -0.67 -14.38 1.55
C THR A 166 0.07 -15.00 2.73
N PHE A 167 -0.57 -15.88 3.49
CA PHE A 167 0.07 -16.52 4.64
C PHE A 167 1.27 -17.34 4.21
N THR A 168 2.36 -17.22 4.96
CA THR A 168 3.52 -18.10 4.84
C THR A 168 3.24 -19.45 5.52
N PRO A 169 3.84 -20.56 5.05
CA PRO A 169 3.68 -21.87 5.68
C PRO A 169 4.04 -21.90 7.17
N GLN A 170 5.07 -21.15 7.56
CA GLN A 170 5.65 -21.10 8.89
C GLN A 170 4.98 -20.08 9.84
N GLY A 171 4.25 -19.10 9.30
CA GLY A 171 3.72 -18.00 10.09
C GLY A 171 4.83 -17.12 10.68
N ALA A 172 4.60 -16.57 11.88
CA ALA A 172 5.57 -15.73 12.56
C ALA A 172 6.62 -16.57 13.32
N GLU A 173 7.90 -16.38 12.99
CA GLU A 173 9.02 -17.12 13.59
C GLU A 173 9.90 -16.28 14.51
N PHE A 174 9.77 -14.95 14.46
CA PHE A 174 10.68 -14.02 15.12
C PHE A 174 9.98 -13.14 16.14
N HIS A 175 10.69 -12.87 17.24
CA HIS A 175 10.32 -11.85 18.21
C HIS A 175 11.50 -10.94 18.50
N TRP A 176 11.23 -9.65 18.74
CA TRP A 176 12.21 -8.80 19.38
C TRP A 176 12.38 -9.23 20.83
N HIS A 177 13.62 -9.25 21.31
CA HIS A 177 13.90 -9.41 22.72
C HIS A 177 13.56 -8.11 23.48
N GLY A 178 12.92 -8.25 24.64
CA GLY A 178 12.54 -7.16 25.56
C GLY A 178 13.32 -7.20 26.88
N GLU A 179 13.15 -6.18 27.72
CA GLU A 179 13.71 -6.18 29.07
C GLU A 179 12.83 -7.00 30.02
N LYS A 180 13.46 -7.84 30.85
CA LYS A 180 12.78 -8.64 31.86
C LYS A 180 12.25 -7.74 32.98
N ASP A 181 10.97 -7.87 33.30
CA ASP A 181 10.37 -7.09 34.38
C ASP A 181 10.85 -7.57 35.78
N LYS A 182 10.61 -6.74 36.80
CA LYS A 182 11.05 -7.00 38.19
C LYS A 182 10.29 -8.13 38.89
N ASN A 183 9.11 -8.50 38.38
CA ASN A 183 8.22 -9.51 38.95
C ASN A 183 8.42 -10.88 38.28
N ALA A 184 9.15 -10.96 37.17
CA ALA A 184 9.50 -12.20 36.49
C ALA A 184 10.36 -13.10 37.40
N GLY A 185 10.15 -14.41 37.29
CA GLY A 185 10.87 -15.41 38.09
C GLY A 185 12.36 -15.38 37.79
N ILE A 186 13.21 -15.63 38.79
CA ILE A 186 14.69 -15.51 38.66
C ILE A 186 15.23 -16.32 37.48
N LEU A 187 14.66 -17.50 37.21
CA LEU A 187 15.12 -18.44 36.19
C LEU A 187 14.50 -18.21 34.80
N ASP A 188 13.56 -17.28 34.67
CA ASP A 188 12.85 -17.06 33.41
C ASP A 188 13.77 -16.43 32.36
N ALA A 189 13.59 -16.78 31.08
CA ALA A 189 14.26 -16.11 29.97
C ALA A 189 13.79 -14.65 29.83
N GLY A 190 14.51 -13.86 29.04
CA GLY A 190 14.04 -12.52 28.67
C GLY A 190 12.73 -12.59 27.87
N PRO A 191 11.79 -11.67 28.10
CA PRO A 191 10.50 -11.68 27.39
C PRO A 191 10.67 -11.19 25.95
N ALA A 192 9.63 -11.39 25.14
CA ALA A 192 9.48 -10.71 23.87
C ALA A 192 8.99 -9.26 24.06
N GLY A 193 9.07 -8.46 23.00
CA GLY A 193 8.42 -7.16 22.91
C GLY A 193 8.21 -6.75 21.44
N GLY A 194 7.67 -5.55 21.23
CA GLY A 194 7.46 -5.02 19.88
C GLY A 194 6.45 -5.85 19.08
N ALA A 195 6.57 -5.78 17.76
CA ALA A 195 5.66 -6.40 16.80
C ALA A 195 6.42 -7.07 15.63
N LEU A 196 7.61 -7.63 15.87
CA LEU A 196 8.32 -8.40 14.84
C LEU A 196 7.51 -9.57 14.22
N PRO A 197 6.60 -10.25 14.95
CA PRO A 197 5.68 -11.23 14.37
C PRO A 197 4.72 -10.67 13.30
N PHE A 198 4.65 -9.35 13.13
CA PHE A 198 3.80 -8.69 12.15
C PHE A 198 4.40 -8.81 10.74
N ASP A 199 4.27 -10.02 10.19
CA ASP A 199 5.13 -10.52 9.13
C ASP A 199 4.37 -11.51 8.24
N ILE A 200 4.31 -11.22 6.95
CA ILE A 200 3.52 -11.99 5.98
C ILE A 200 4.01 -11.72 4.55
N ALA A 201 3.87 -12.69 3.66
CA ALA A 201 4.26 -12.50 2.27
C ALA A 201 3.32 -11.53 1.54
N PRO A 202 3.86 -10.60 0.72
CA PRO A 202 3.05 -9.70 -0.09
C PRO A 202 2.34 -10.44 -1.22
N TYR A 203 1.26 -9.85 -1.71
CA TYR A 203 0.51 -10.30 -2.88
C TYR A 203 -0.03 -9.04 -3.58
N THR A 204 0.77 -8.46 -4.48
CA THR A 204 0.55 -7.09 -4.96
C THR A 204 0.37 -7.07 -6.48
N PHE A 205 -0.77 -6.55 -6.94
CA PHE A 205 -1.14 -6.60 -8.35
C PHE A 205 -2.05 -5.44 -8.74
N VAL A 206 -2.19 -5.20 -10.05
CA VAL A 206 -3.24 -4.32 -10.59
C VAL A 206 -4.30 -5.17 -11.28
N VAL A 207 -5.56 -4.87 -11.01
CA VAL A 207 -6.73 -5.51 -11.64
C VAL A 207 -7.50 -4.50 -12.49
N ASP A 208 -7.96 -4.93 -13.68
CA ASP A 208 -8.85 -4.15 -14.54
C ASP A 208 -10.34 -4.49 -14.31
N THR A 209 -11.21 -3.78 -15.02
CA THR A 209 -12.67 -3.95 -14.90
C THR A 209 -13.23 -5.25 -15.49
N GLN A 210 -12.38 -6.08 -16.14
CA GLN A 210 -12.74 -7.45 -16.50
C GLN A 210 -12.22 -8.47 -15.47
N GLY A 211 -11.63 -8.01 -14.37
CA GLY A 211 -11.07 -8.86 -13.33
C GLY A 211 -9.71 -9.46 -13.71
N GLU A 212 -9.06 -8.95 -14.74
CA GLU A 212 -7.79 -9.48 -15.22
C GLU A 212 -6.60 -8.81 -14.54
N TYR A 213 -5.54 -9.59 -14.28
CA TYR A 213 -4.29 -9.10 -13.74
C TYR A 213 -3.49 -8.37 -14.82
N ARG A 214 -3.19 -7.08 -14.58
CA ARG A 214 -2.52 -6.17 -15.52
C ARG A 214 -1.15 -5.68 -15.05
N TRP A 215 -0.79 -6.05 -13.84
CA TRP A 215 0.52 -5.80 -13.23
C TRP A 215 0.70 -6.73 -12.04
N TRP A 216 1.93 -7.09 -11.73
CA TRP A 216 2.33 -7.91 -10.60
C TRP A 216 3.66 -7.39 -10.09
N LEU A 217 3.78 -7.20 -8.77
CA LEU A 217 5.07 -6.99 -8.12
C LEU A 217 5.55 -8.35 -7.60
N ASP A 218 6.73 -8.78 -8.03
CA ASP A 218 7.32 -10.01 -7.56
C ASP A 218 7.45 -9.99 -6.04
N GLN A 219 7.11 -11.10 -5.39
CA GLN A 219 7.16 -11.22 -3.94
C GLN A 219 8.61 -11.09 -3.44
N ASP A 220 9.57 -11.59 -4.22
CA ASP A 220 11.00 -11.57 -3.90
C ASP A 220 11.63 -10.17 -3.97
N THR A 221 10.91 -9.20 -4.54
CA THR A 221 11.32 -7.79 -4.62
C THR A 221 11.71 -7.24 -3.25
N PHE A 222 10.85 -7.50 -2.25
CA PHE A 222 11.05 -7.00 -0.89
C PHE A 222 11.04 -8.10 0.16
N TYR A 223 10.44 -9.26 -0.11
CA TYR A 223 10.12 -10.24 0.91
C TYR A 223 10.76 -11.60 0.63
N ASP A 224 11.38 -12.19 1.66
CA ASP A 224 11.85 -13.57 1.63
C ASP A 224 11.49 -14.23 2.95
N GLY A 225 10.40 -14.98 2.95
CA GLY A 225 9.93 -15.72 4.11
C GLY A 225 10.71 -17.00 4.37
N HIS A 226 11.44 -17.53 3.40
CA HIS A 226 12.22 -18.77 3.57
C HIS A 226 13.56 -18.52 4.24
N ASP A 227 14.14 -17.34 4.04
CA ASP A 227 15.32 -16.89 4.76
C ASP A 227 14.98 -16.24 6.12
N MET A 228 15.99 -16.17 6.99
CA MET A 228 15.92 -15.57 8.32
C MET A 228 16.45 -14.13 8.35
N ASN A 229 16.54 -13.47 7.19
CA ASN A 229 17.03 -12.11 7.06
C ASN A 229 15.93 -11.08 7.33
N ILE A 230 15.92 -10.50 8.55
CA ILE A 230 14.94 -9.49 8.97
C ILE A 230 14.83 -8.28 8.00
N ASN A 231 15.88 -7.96 7.23
CA ASN A 231 15.80 -6.87 6.23
C ASN A 231 14.81 -7.18 5.09
N LYS A 232 14.42 -8.45 4.90
CA LYS A 232 13.43 -8.93 3.92
C LYS A 232 12.19 -9.54 4.60
N ARG A 233 11.88 -9.14 5.84
CA ARG A 233 10.70 -9.58 6.59
C ARG A 233 9.78 -8.40 6.91
N GLY A 234 8.57 -8.71 7.36
CA GLY A 234 7.56 -7.74 7.77
C GLY A 234 6.32 -7.80 6.89
N TYR A 235 5.54 -6.73 6.93
CA TYR A 235 4.26 -6.63 6.23
C TYR A 235 4.32 -5.45 5.25
N LEU A 236 4.21 -5.72 3.94
CA LEU A 236 4.27 -4.67 2.91
C LEU A 236 3.02 -3.80 2.98
N MET A 237 3.15 -2.53 3.39
CA MET A 237 2.02 -1.64 3.65
C MET A 237 2.30 -0.22 3.19
N GLY A 238 1.29 0.66 3.28
CA GLY A 238 1.46 2.09 3.04
C GLY A 238 1.83 2.46 1.62
N ILE A 239 1.50 1.62 0.63
CA ILE A 239 1.68 1.93 -0.79
C ILE A 239 0.89 3.21 -1.10
N HIS A 240 1.60 4.29 -1.46
CA HIS A 240 1.04 5.61 -1.77
C HIS A 240 1.77 6.25 -2.92
N GLU A 241 1.03 6.89 -3.82
CA GLU A 241 1.60 7.61 -4.97
C GLU A 241 2.37 8.86 -4.50
N THR A 242 3.50 9.13 -5.14
CA THR A 242 4.30 10.35 -4.92
C THR A 242 3.96 11.41 -5.98
N PRO A 243 4.38 12.68 -5.79
CA PRO A 243 4.25 13.70 -6.83
C PRO A 243 4.95 13.36 -8.15
N ARG A 244 5.82 12.34 -8.19
CA ARG A 244 6.52 11.87 -9.40
C ARG A 244 5.79 10.73 -10.14
N GLY A 245 4.71 10.18 -9.58
CA GLY A 245 4.02 9.00 -10.15
C GLY A 245 4.65 7.66 -9.74
N THR A 246 5.57 7.69 -8.78
CA THR A 246 6.17 6.52 -8.12
C THR A 246 5.40 6.21 -6.83
N PHE A 247 5.82 5.20 -6.06
CA PHE A 247 5.12 4.75 -4.86
C PHE A 247 6.05 4.60 -3.67
N THR A 248 5.71 5.18 -2.53
CA THR A 248 6.36 4.86 -1.24
C THR A 248 5.71 3.63 -0.60
N ALA A 249 6.48 2.83 0.13
CA ALA A 249 5.96 1.71 0.93
C ALA A 249 6.81 1.46 2.19
N VAL A 250 6.29 0.67 3.13
CA VAL A 250 7.03 0.15 4.29
C VAL A 250 6.94 -1.36 4.37
N GLN A 251 7.99 -2.01 4.86
CA GLN A 251 7.97 -3.43 5.23
C GLN A 251 8.92 -3.65 6.42
N GLY A 252 8.35 -3.88 7.60
CA GLY A 252 9.10 -4.22 8.80
C GLY A 252 10.09 -3.13 9.21
N GLN A 253 11.39 -3.34 8.92
CA GLN A 253 12.47 -2.45 9.35
C GLN A 253 12.96 -1.50 8.25
N HIS A 254 12.24 -1.43 7.13
CA HIS A 254 12.60 -0.66 5.96
C HIS A 254 11.42 0.14 5.41
N TRP A 255 11.76 1.20 4.68
CA TRP A 255 10.84 1.92 3.80
C TRP A 255 11.46 2.08 2.42
N TYR A 256 10.61 2.16 1.42
CA TYR A 256 10.99 2.06 0.01
C TYR A 256 10.34 3.15 -0.82
N GLU A 257 10.93 3.40 -2.00
CA GLU A 257 10.26 4.03 -3.13
C GLU A 257 10.47 3.13 -4.36
N PHE A 258 9.41 2.87 -5.12
CA PHE A 258 9.47 2.06 -6.35
C PHE A 258 8.52 2.59 -7.42
N ASP A 259 8.69 2.17 -8.67
CA ASP A 259 7.80 2.54 -9.77
C ASP A 259 7.07 1.35 -10.40
N MET A 260 6.24 1.64 -11.39
CA MET A 260 5.42 0.64 -12.09
C MET A 260 6.22 -0.24 -13.05
N MET A 261 7.49 0.04 -13.30
CA MET A 261 8.43 -0.86 -14.01
C MET A 261 9.10 -1.85 -13.06
N GLY A 262 8.84 -1.77 -11.75
CA GLY A 262 9.49 -2.60 -10.74
C GLY A 262 10.89 -2.11 -10.36
N GLN A 263 11.28 -0.89 -10.76
CA GLN A 263 12.54 -0.30 -10.32
C GLN A 263 12.45 0.07 -8.85
N ILE A 264 13.45 -0.32 -8.06
CA ILE A 264 13.60 0.14 -6.68
C ILE A 264 14.42 1.43 -6.68
N LEU A 265 13.74 2.53 -6.39
CA LEU A 265 14.29 3.89 -6.42
C LEU A 265 14.90 4.27 -5.08
N ALA A 266 14.38 3.72 -3.98
CA ALA A 266 14.92 3.89 -2.65
C ALA A 266 14.69 2.63 -1.80
N ASP A 267 15.68 2.30 -0.97
CA ASP A 267 15.61 1.30 0.09
C ASP A 267 16.37 1.84 1.30
N HIS A 268 15.63 2.16 2.36
CA HIS A 268 16.18 2.73 3.57
C HIS A 268 15.80 1.92 4.79
N LYS A 269 16.80 1.54 5.57
CA LYS A 269 16.61 1.08 6.95
C LYS A 269 15.96 2.19 7.77
N LEU A 270 15.11 1.80 8.70
CA LEU A 270 14.62 2.74 9.72
C LEU A 270 15.80 3.31 10.53
N PRO A 271 15.71 4.59 10.94
CA PRO A 271 16.67 5.16 11.87
C PRO A 271 16.74 4.33 13.15
N ARG A 272 17.96 4.09 13.65
CA ARG A 272 18.27 3.05 14.68
C ARG A 272 17.38 3.02 15.93
N GLY A 273 16.77 4.15 16.28
CA GLY A 273 15.91 4.32 17.45
C GLY A 273 14.48 3.86 17.24
N PHE A 274 14.10 3.43 16.04
CA PHE A 274 12.76 3.01 15.66
C PHE A 274 12.76 1.60 15.08
N LEU A 275 11.57 1.01 15.02
CA LEU A 275 11.31 -0.34 14.52
C LEU A 275 9.88 -0.47 14.01
N ASP A 276 9.59 -1.57 13.35
CA ASP A 276 8.23 -2.06 13.05
C ASP A 276 7.37 -1.04 12.27
N ALA A 277 7.96 -0.44 11.24
CA ALA A 277 7.23 0.39 10.29
C ALA A 277 6.14 -0.42 9.62
N SER A 278 4.92 0.11 9.66
CA SER A 278 3.76 -0.57 9.11
C SER A 278 2.61 0.41 8.91
N HIS A 279 1.63 -0.01 8.12
CA HIS A 279 0.39 0.67 7.76
C HIS A 279 0.56 1.87 6.82
N GLU A 280 1.41 2.84 7.14
CA GLU A 280 1.47 4.09 6.36
C GLU A 280 2.89 4.58 6.05
N SER A 281 3.07 4.98 4.79
CA SER A 281 4.14 5.86 4.30
C SER A 281 3.54 6.86 3.32
N ILE A 282 3.80 8.15 3.50
CA ILE A 282 3.30 9.18 2.60
C ILE A 282 4.34 10.27 2.40
N GLU A 283 4.60 10.62 1.14
CA GLU A 283 5.45 11.75 0.79
C GLU A 283 4.71 13.07 0.97
N THR A 284 5.36 14.04 1.61
CA THR A 284 4.84 15.39 1.80
C THR A 284 5.20 16.29 0.63
N VAL A 285 4.52 17.44 0.53
CA VAL A 285 4.87 18.49 -0.44
C VAL A 285 6.28 19.08 -0.23
N ASN A 286 6.94 18.79 0.90
CA ASN A 286 8.29 19.24 1.20
C ASN A 286 9.37 18.24 0.74
N GLY A 287 8.98 17.12 0.11
CA GLY A 287 9.89 16.06 -0.33
C GLY A 287 10.39 15.15 0.81
N THR A 288 9.79 15.26 2.00
CA THR A 288 9.99 14.34 3.13
C THR A 288 8.98 13.21 3.08
N VAL A 289 9.20 12.14 3.84
CA VAL A 289 8.27 11.01 3.97
C VAL A 289 7.86 10.86 5.43
N LEU A 290 6.56 10.77 5.69
CA LEU A 290 5.99 10.45 7.00
C LEU A 290 5.79 8.95 7.11
N LEU A 291 6.28 8.37 8.21
CA LEU A 291 6.21 6.93 8.50
C LEU A 291 5.61 6.69 9.87
N ARG A 292 4.81 5.63 10.00
CA ARG A 292 4.31 5.14 11.30
C ARG A 292 5.16 3.99 11.81
N VAL A 293 5.77 4.16 12.97
CA VAL A 293 6.74 3.21 13.56
C VAL A 293 6.45 2.95 15.05
N GLY A 294 7.21 2.01 15.64
CA GLY A 294 7.41 1.88 17.07
C GLY A 294 8.76 2.47 17.50
N LYS A 295 8.90 2.83 18.78
CA LYS A 295 10.16 3.25 19.38
C LYS A 295 10.89 2.03 19.93
N ARG A 296 12.13 1.83 19.49
CA ARG A 296 13.06 0.84 20.07
C ARG A 296 13.60 1.34 21.40
N ASP A 297 13.71 0.44 22.38
CA ASP A 297 14.29 0.67 23.70
C ASP A 297 13.71 1.93 24.38
N TYR A 298 12.39 2.10 24.31
CA TYR A 298 11.69 3.18 24.98
C TYR A 298 11.73 2.98 26.49
N ARG A 299 12.36 3.92 27.20
CA ARG A 299 12.41 3.90 28.65
C ARG A 299 11.11 4.46 29.23
N LYS A 300 10.33 3.60 29.89
CA LYS A 300 9.14 3.98 30.65
C LYS A 300 9.51 4.73 31.93
N GLU A 301 8.52 5.34 32.57
CA GLU A 301 8.69 6.09 33.83
C GLU A 301 9.16 5.21 35.00
N ASP A 302 8.76 3.93 35.00
CA ASP A 302 9.22 2.92 35.97
C ASP A 302 10.66 2.42 35.72
N GLY A 303 11.29 2.87 34.63
CA GLY A 303 12.65 2.54 34.22
C GLY A 303 12.79 1.33 33.30
N ILE A 304 11.71 0.59 33.03
CA ILE A 304 11.72 -0.58 32.13
C ILE A 304 11.80 -0.11 30.67
N HIS A 305 12.62 -0.78 29.86
CA HIS A 305 12.69 -0.58 28.42
C HIS A 305 11.70 -1.50 27.70
N VAL A 306 10.93 -0.90 26.79
CA VAL A 306 9.99 -1.62 25.92
C VAL A 306 10.18 -1.17 24.48
N HIS A 307 9.75 -2.01 23.54
CA HIS A 307 9.53 -1.58 22.16
C HIS A 307 8.07 -1.13 22.04
N THR A 308 7.83 0.14 21.72
CA THR A 308 6.46 0.66 21.66
C THR A 308 5.72 0.22 20.41
N ILE A 309 4.39 0.22 20.45
CA ILE A 309 3.56 -0.40 19.44
C ILE A 309 2.75 0.68 18.71
N ARG A 310 3.14 0.95 17.46
CA ARG A 310 2.31 1.71 16.51
C ARG A 310 1.86 3.09 17.02
N ASP A 311 2.73 3.75 17.78
CA ASP A 311 2.43 4.98 18.52
C ASP A 311 3.48 6.09 18.31
N GLN A 312 4.32 5.95 17.28
CA GLN A 312 5.30 6.95 16.89
C GLN A 312 5.10 7.32 15.41
N ILE A 313 5.24 8.61 15.11
CA ILE A 313 5.34 9.12 13.74
C ILE A 313 6.71 9.73 13.57
N ILE A 314 7.39 9.38 12.49
CA ILE A 314 8.65 10.04 12.09
C ILE A 314 8.48 10.67 10.72
N GLU A 315 9.07 11.84 10.55
CA GLU A 315 9.28 12.45 9.25
C GLU A 315 10.75 12.25 8.87
N VAL A 316 11.02 11.74 7.67
CA VAL A 316 12.38 11.49 7.17
C VAL A 316 12.64 12.23 5.87
N ASP A 317 13.88 12.62 5.63
CA ASP A 317 14.33 13.10 4.32
C ASP A 317 14.61 11.93 3.36
N LYS A 318 14.86 12.24 2.08
CA LYS A 318 15.23 11.25 1.05
C LYS A 318 16.58 10.56 1.31
N SER A 319 17.35 10.98 2.32
CA SER A 319 18.55 10.27 2.77
C SER A 319 18.25 9.28 3.92
N GLY A 320 16.98 9.18 4.34
CA GLY A 320 16.55 8.34 5.46
C GLY A 320 16.84 8.92 6.84
N ARG A 321 17.20 10.22 6.94
CA ARG A 321 17.47 10.87 8.23
C ARG A 321 16.19 11.45 8.80
N VAL A 322 16.06 11.37 10.12
CA VAL A 322 14.93 11.94 10.85
C VAL A 322 14.96 13.47 10.78
N VAL A 323 13.88 14.05 10.28
CA VAL A 323 13.58 15.48 10.29
C VAL A 323 12.78 15.85 11.54
N ASP A 324 11.79 15.04 11.92
CA ASP A 324 10.96 15.26 13.10
C ASP A 324 10.34 13.95 13.65
N VAL A 325 9.88 13.98 14.90
CA VAL A 325 9.30 12.84 15.61
C VAL A 325 8.09 13.29 16.46
N TRP A 326 6.97 12.61 16.32
CA TRP A 326 5.82 12.73 17.23
C TRP A 326 5.71 11.47 18.10
N ASP A 327 6.06 11.63 19.37
CA ASP A 327 5.85 10.59 20.39
C ASP A 327 4.44 10.69 20.97
N LEU A 328 3.54 9.84 20.49
CA LEU A 328 2.13 9.91 20.88
C LEU A 328 1.91 9.50 22.33
N THR A 329 2.86 8.80 22.95
CA THR A 329 2.79 8.46 24.39
C THR A 329 2.86 9.69 25.28
N LYS A 330 3.41 10.80 24.76
CA LYS A 330 3.52 12.09 25.46
C LYS A 330 2.52 13.13 24.97
N ILE A 331 1.94 12.93 23.79
CA ILE A 331 1.00 13.87 23.17
C ILE A 331 -0.47 13.51 23.48
N LEU A 332 -0.80 12.21 23.48
CA LEU A 332 -2.14 11.70 23.76
C LEU A 332 -2.19 11.03 25.14
N ASP A 333 -3.19 10.17 25.36
CA ASP A 333 -3.42 9.48 26.63
C ASP A 333 -3.32 7.96 26.46
N PRO A 334 -2.17 7.34 26.79
CA PRO A 334 -1.99 5.89 26.72
C PRO A 334 -2.85 5.09 27.69
N MET A 335 -3.50 5.75 28.65
CA MET A 335 -4.32 5.10 29.68
C MET A 335 -5.81 5.11 29.35
N ARG A 336 -6.24 5.81 28.29
CA ARG A 336 -7.63 5.80 27.85
C ARG A 336 -7.99 4.43 27.25
N ASP A 337 -8.89 3.71 27.92
CA ASP A 337 -9.33 2.37 27.57
C ASP A 337 -10.77 2.29 27.02
N ALA A 338 -11.44 3.43 26.89
CA ALA A 338 -12.87 3.52 26.58
C ALA A 338 -13.30 2.74 25.32
N LEU A 339 -12.47 2.72 24.28
CA LEU A 339 -12.70 1.89 23.09
C LEU A 339 -11.97 0.54 23.17
N LEU A 340 -10.78 0.49 23.80
CA LEU A 340 -10.01 -0.76 23.96
C LEU A 340 -10.84 -1.87 24.60
N GLY A 341 -11.56 -1.57 25.68
CA GLY A 341 -12.41 -2.54 26.38
C GLY A 341 -13.70 -2.92 25.66
N ALA A 342 -13.98 -2.32 24.50
CA ALA A 342 -15.19 -2.55 23.71
C ALA A 342 -14.94 -3.32 22.40
N LEU A 343 -13.68 -3.67 22.11
CA LEU A 343 -13.31 -4.31 20.84
C LEU A 343 -13.71 -5.79 20.79
N ASP A 344 -13.82 -6.31 19.57
CA ASP A 344 -13.92 -7.74 19.31
C ASP A 344 -12.55 -8.40 19.48
N ALA A 345 -12.45 -9.35 20.41
CA ALA A 345 -11.20 -10.07 20.68
C ALA A 345 -10.71 -10.86 19.47
N GLY A 346 -11.61 -11.25 18.54
CA GLY A 346 -11.24 -12.01 17.35
C GLY A 346 -10.60 -11.20 16.23
N ALA A 347 -10.59 -9.86 16.31
CA ALA A 347 -9.90 -9.00 15.34
C ALA A 347 -9.23 -7.80 16.02
N VAL A 348 -8.02 -8.02 16.56
CA VAL A 348 -7.15 -6.96 17.04
C VAL A 348 -6.09 -6.70 15.96
N CYS A 349 -6.32 -5.70 15.09
CA CYS A 349 -5.56 -5.54 13.83
C CYS A 349 -5.75 -6.77 12.92
N VAL A 350 -4.73 -7.17 12.17
CA VAL A 350 -4.73 -8.37 11.31
C VAL A 350 -4.38 -9.65 12.07
N ASN A 351 -4.20 -9.59 13.40
CA ASN A 351 -4.10 -10.78 14.24
C ASN A 351 -5.52 -11.29 14.48
N VAL A 352 -5.93 -12.30 13.72
CA VAL A 352 -7.28 -12.86 13.76
C VAL A 352 -7.31 -14.05 14.70
N ASP A 353 -8.16 -13.96 15.72
CA ASP A 353 -8.44 -15.07 16.64
C ASP A 353 -9.88 -15.56 16.44
N LEU A 354 -10.03 -16.55 15.56
CA LEU A 354 -11.34 -17.10 15.21
C LEU A 354 -12.03 -17.80 16.40
N ALA A 355 -11.29 -18.24 17.42
CA ALA A 355 -11.87 -18.92 18.58
C ALA A 355 -12.60 -17.95 19.53
N HIS A 356 -12.19 -16.68 19.52
CA HIS A 356 -12.75 -15.62 20.37
C HIS A 356 -13.51 -14.53 19.58
N ALA A 357 -13.80 -14.77 18.30
CA ALA A 357 -14.57 -13.85 17.46
C ALA A 357 -15.97 -13.56 18.04
N GLY A 358 -16.35 -12.28 18.05
CA GLY A 358 -17.59 -11.78 18.63
C GLY A 358 -17.57 -11.61 20.15
N GLN A 359 -16.49 -12.02 20.84
CA GLN A 359 -16.34 -11.80 22.28
C GLN A 359 -15.78 -10.40 22.54
N GLN A 360 -16.36 -9.69 23.50
CA GLN A 360 -15.83 -8.41 23.92
C GLN A 360 -14.48 -8.60 24.63
N ALA A 361 -13.50 -7.77 24.26
CA ALA A 361 -12.18 -7.80 24.85
C ALA A 361 -12.23 -7.51 26.35
N LYS A 362 -11.57 -8.37 27.14
CA LYS A 362 -11.34 -8.15 28.57
C LYS A 362 -9.90 -7.72 28.78
N LEU A 363 -9.71 -6.47 29.20
CA LEU A 363 -8.39 -5.94 29.51
C LEU A 363 -7.90 -6.48 30.85
N GLU A 364 -6.69 -7.05 30.86
CA GLU A 364 -6.03 -7.51 32.09
C GLU A 364 -4.82 -6.60 32.40
N PRO A 365 -4.70 -6.05 33.62
CA PRO A 365 -3.62 -5.11 33.97
C PRO A 365 -2.20 -5.68 33.82
N ASP A 366 -2.06 -7.00 33.91
CA ASP A 366 -0.82 -7.77 33.84
C ASP A 366 -0.52 -8.32 32.43
N THR A 367 -1.29 -7.93 31.41
CA THR A 367 -1.01 -8.27 30.00
C THR A 367 0.47 -7.98 29.68
N PRO A 368 1.27 -8.93 29.16
CA PRO A 368 2.67 -8.68 28.83
C PRO A 368 2.86 -7.55 27.81
N TYR A 369 4.06 -6.96 27.75
CA TYR A 369 4.40 -6.03 26.69
C TYR A 369 4.57 -6.76 25.36
N GLY A 370 4.21 -6.08 24.27
CA GLY A 370 4.20 -6.63 22.92
C GLY A 370 2.96 -6.19 22.16
N ASP A 371 2.75 -6.77 20.99
CA ASP A 371 1.60 -6.51 20.14
C ASP A 371 0.30 -7.13 20.69
N ALA A 372 -0.15 -6.62 21.83
CA ALA A 372 -1.36 -7.02 22.52
C ALA A 372 -2.21 -5.79 22.86
N LEU A 373 -3.52 -5.96 22.83
CA LEU A 373 -4.47 -4.95 23.30
C LEU A 373 -4.18 -4.60 24.77
N GLY A 374 -4.01 -3.31 25.07
CA GLY A 374 -3.75 -2.88 26.43
C GLY A 374 -3.36 -1.41 26.51
N VAL A 375 -3.38 -0.88 27.72
CA VAL A 375 -2.96 0.50 28.02
C VAL A 375 -1.45 0.62 28.21
N GLY A 376 -0.94 1.83 27.98
CA GLY A 376 0.45 2.21 28.24
C GLY A 376 1.44 1.87 27.12
N ALA A 377 2.58 2.55 27.14
CA ALA A 377 3.68 2.31 26.21
C ALA A 377 4.19 0.86 26.32
N GLY A 378 4.43 0.23 25.17
CA GLY A 378 4.80 -1.17 25.06
C GLY A 378 3.61 -2.12 24.83
N ARG A 379 2.38 -1.61 24.81
CA ARG A 379 1.18 -2.33 24.35
C ARG A 379 0.50 -1.59 23.21
N ASN A 380 -0.42 -2.24 22.53
CA ASN A 380 -1.13 -1.73 21.36
C ASN A 380 -2.27 -0.77 21.76
N TRP A 381 -1.96 0.31 22.49
CA TRP A 381 -2.95 1.23 23.06
C TRP A 381 -3.55 2.22 22.04
N ALA A 382 -2.76 2.61 21.02
CA ALA A 382 -3.15 3.58 20.00
C ALA A 382 -3.50 2.92 18.67
N HIS A 383 -2.57 2.11 18.13
CA HIS A 383 -2.72 1.47 16.84
C HIS A 383 -2.97 2.48 15.68
N VAL A 384 -2.01 3.37 15.43
CA VAL A 384 -2.19 4.44 14.43
C VAL A 384 -2.12 3.92 13.01
N ASN A 385 -3.22 3.80 12.27
CA ASN A 385 -3.23 3.10 10.99
C ASN A 385 -3.24 4.01 9.75
N SER A 386 -3.28 5.33 9.90
CA SER A 386 -3.14 6.25 8.77
C SER A 386 -2.50 7.57 9.18
N ILE A 387 -1.89 8.24 8.20
CA ILE A 387 -1.31 9.57 8.30
C ILE A 387 -1.78 10.39 7.10
N ALA A 388 -2.22 11.62 7.33
CA ALA A 388 -2.33 12.65 6.30
C ALA A 388 -1.55 13.90 6.74
N TYR A 389 -0.86 14.53 5.80
CA TYR A 389 -0.17 15.81 6.03
C TYR A 389 -1.07 16.97 5.58
N ASP A 390 -1.31 17.93 6.47
CA ASP A 390 -2.01 19.17 6.12
C ASP A 390 -0.99 20.29 5.89
N ALA A 391 -0.75 20.58 4.61
CA ALA A 391 0.19 21.61 4.20
C ALA A 391 -0.26 23.05 4.57
N LYS A 392 -1.54 23.26 4.93
CA LYS A 392 -2.05 24.60 5.26
C LYS A 392 -1.50 25.15 6.57
N ASP A 393 -1.18 24.26 7.52
CA ASP A 393 -0.73 24.63 8.86
C ASP A 393 0.41 23.74 9.40
N ASP A 394 1.09 22.99 8.53
CA ASP A 394 2.22 22.11 8.85
C ASP A 394 1.90 21.15 10.00
N SER A 395 0.91 20.30 9.77
CA SER A 395 0.40 19.37 10.78
C SER A 395 0.09 18.00 10.19
N ILE A 396 -0.16 17.05 11.08
CA ILE A 396 -0.53 15.68 10.72
C ILE A 396 -1.90 15.32 11.28
N ILE A 397 -2.69 14.63 10.48
CA ILE A 397 -3.96 14.00 10.87
C ILE A 397 -3.72 12.50 10.94
N LEU A 398 -4.08 11.91 12.09
CA LEU A 398 -3.81 10.51 12.40
C LEU A 398 -5.13 9.80 12.70
N SER A 399 -5.29 8.61 12.12
CA SER A 399 -6.29 7.65 12.57
C SER A 399 -5.67 6.70 13.59
N SER A 400 -6.12 6.75 14.83
CA SER A 400 -5.81 5.76 15.86
C SER A 400 -6.99 4.81 15.98
N ARG A 401 -6.81 3.54 15.60
CA ARG A 401 -7.87 2.51 15.64
C ARG A 401 -8.50 2.41 17.04
N HIS A 402 -7.70 2.57 18.08
CA HIS A 402 -8.14 2.34 19.46
C HIS A 402 -8.51 3.62 20.22
N GLN A 403 -8.34 4.81 19.62
CA GLN A 403 -8.60 6.08 20.32
C GLN A 403 -9.55 7.02 19.56
N GLY A 404 -9.46 7.08 18.23
CA GLY A 404 -10.20 8.00 17.36
C GLY A 404 -9.29 8.71 16.37
N ILE A 405 -9.74 9.84 15.82
CA ILE A 405 -8.96 10.63 14.85
C ILE A 405 -8.47 11.91 15.52
N VAL A 406 -7.21 12.28 15.28
CA VAL A 406 -6.60 13.48 15.89
C VAL A 406 -5.82 14.28 14.86
N LYS A 407 -5.78 15.60 15.03
CA LYS A 407 -4.82 16.49 14.35
C LYS A 407 -3.78 17.00 15.34
N ILE A 408 -2.50 16.88 14.99
CA ILE A 408 -1.38 17.28 15.82
C ILE A 408 -0.47 18.22 15.00
N GLY A 409 -0.15 19.38 15.56
CA GLY A 409 0.72 20.35 14.89
C GLY A 409 2.20 19.97 14.95
N ARG A 410 3.00 20.69 14.16
CA ARG A 410 4.47 20.69 14.28
C ARG A 410 4.96 20.98 15.69
N ASP A 411 4.24 21.80 16.44
CA ASP A 411 4.47 22.14 17.85
C ASP A 411 4.16 21.00 18.84
N LYS A 412 3.80 19.81 18.33
CA LYS A 412 3.44 18.62 19.11
C LYS A 412 2.17 18.80 19.95
N GLN A 413 1.37 19.83 19.69
CA GLN A 413 0.11 20.08 20.37
C GLN A 413 -1.07 19.50 19.60
N VAL A 414 -1.99 18.86 20.33
CA VAL A 414 -3.28 18.40 19.78
C VAL A 414 -4.13 19.63 19.42
N LYS A 415 -4.51 19.70 18.14
CA LYS A 415 -5.35 20.77 17.58
C LYS A 415 -6.82 20.43 17.78
N TRP A 416 -7.22 19.22 17.41
CA TRP A 416 -8.56 18.69 17.62
C TRP A 416 -8.59 17.17 17.67
N ILE A 417 -9.68 16.61 18.20
CA ILE A 417 -9.97 15.19 18.31
C ILE A 417 -11.40 14.92 17.81
N LEU A 418 -11.55 13.93 16.93
CA LEU A 418 -12.84 13.38 16.50
C LEU A 418 -12.98 11.98 17.09
N ALA A 419 -13.70 11.88 18.21
CA ALA A 419 -13.95 10.64 18.95
C ALA A 419 -15.15 10.82 19.90
N PRO A 420 -15.78 9.72 20.36
CA PRO A 420 -16.66 9.76 21.52
C PRO A 420 -15.97 10.37 22.76
N SER A 421 -16.72 11.06 23.61
CA SER A 421 -16.16 11.87 24.69
C SER A 421 -15.72 11.07 25.94
N LYS A 422 -16.16 9.82 26.07
CA LYS A 422 -15.80 8.95 27.20
C LYS A 422 -14.29 8.73 27.31
N GLY A 423 -13.80 8.77 28.55
CA GLY A 423 -12.42 8.41 28.92
C GLY A 423 -11.35 9.47 28.60
N TRP A 424 -11.67 10.58 27.94
CA TRP A 424 -10.69 11.64 27.69
C TRP A 424 -10.39 12.45 28.95
N ASN A 425 -9.12 12.61 29.29
CA ASN A 425 -8.70 13.48 30.39
C ASN A 425 -9.04 14.95 30.10
N LYS A 426 -9.03 15.80 31.14
CA LYS A 426 -9.45 17.21 31.05
C LYS A 426 -8.72 18.01 29.97
N GLN A 427 -7.43 17.75 29.76
CA GLN A 427 -6.61 18.48 28.79
C GLN A 427 -7.06 18.14 27.36
N LEU A 428 -7.19 16.85 27.05
CA LEU A 428 -7.56 16.38 25.70
C LEU A 428 -9.06 16.51 25.43
N ALA A 429 -9.92 16.40 26.45
CA ALA A 429 -11.36 16.60 26.31
C ALA A 429 -11.70 18.00 25.78
N SER A 430 -10.88 19.01 26.09
CA SER A 430 -11.03 20.37 25.54
C SER A 430 -10.80 20.48 24.03
N LYS A 431 -10.22 19.44 23.41
CA LYS A 431 -9.91 19.35 21.98
C LYS A 431 -10.94 18.54 21.19
N LEU A 432 -11.93 17.95 21.85
CA LEU A 432 -13.00 17.21 21.17
C LEU A 432 -13.82 18.14 20.29
N LEU A 433 -13.99 17.76 19.02
CA LEU A 433 -14.87 18.44 18.08
C LEU A 433 -16.34 18.22 18.49
N LYS A 434 -17.14 19.27 18.38
CA LYS A 434 -18.58 19.24 18.68
C LYS A 434 -19.37 18.94 17.41
N PRO A 435 -20.15 17.85 17.38
CA PRO A 435 -21.02 17.56 16.24
C PRO A 435 -22.08 18.64 16.03
N VAL A 436 -22.30 19.02 14.78
CA VAL A 436 -23.32 20.00 14.36
C VAL A 436 -24.10 19.49 13.15
N ASP A 437 -25.35 19.95 13.01
CA ASP A 437 -26.17 19.70 11.82
C ASP A 437 -25.73 20.56 10.61
N ASP A 438 -26.47 20.45 9.50
CA ASP A 438 -26.25 21.21 8.27
C ASP A 438 -26.49 22.72 8.39
N HIS A 439 -27.12 23.15 9.47
CA HIS A 439 -27.33 24.54 9.84
C HIS A 439 -26.33 25.02 10.92
N GLY A 440 -25.40 24.17 11.35
CA GLY A 440 -24.40 24.49 12.37
C GLY A 440 -24.93 24.47 13.81
N LYS A 441 -26.12 23.91 14.05
CA LYS A 441 -26.68 23.75 15.40
C LYS A 441 -26.06 22.51 16.07
N PRO A 442 -25.66 22.61 17.35
CA PRO A 442 -25.10 21.47 18.08
C PRO A 442 -26.05 20.26 18.13
N LEU A 443 -25.50 19.09 17.87
CA LEU A 443 -26.18 17.81 18.06
C LEU A 443 -26.00 17.30 19.49
N THR A 444 -26.96 16.52 19.98
CA THR A 444 -26.88 15.91 21.31
C THR A 444 -26.42 14.47 21.18
N CYS A 445 -25.21 14.19 21.64
CA CYS A 445 -24.62 12.84 21.69
C CYS A 445 -24.23 12.50 23.13
N ASP A 446 -24.37 11.23 23.51
CA ASP A 446 -23.87 10.75 24.80
C ASP A 446 -22.35 10.54 24.79
N GLU A 447 -21.78 10.14 25.93
CA GLU A 447 -20.33 9.93 26.05
C GLU A 447 -19.79 8.78 25.20
N ASN A 448 -20.66 7.83 24.85
CA ASN A 448 -20.35 6.68 24.00
C ASN A 448 -20.45 7.01 22.50
N GLY A 449 -20.92 8.21 22.16
CA GLY A 449 -21.01 8.70 20.78
C GLY A 449 -22.37 8.48 20.12
N LYS A 450 -23.39 7.98 20.85
CA LYS A 450 -24.75 7.81 20.30
C LYS A 450 -25.45 9.17 20.25
N CYS A 451 -25.77 9.63 19.05
CA CYS A 451 -26.43 10.91 18.80
C CYS A 451 -27.94 10.75 18.58
N LYS A 452 -28.73 11.72 19.05
CA LYS A 452 -30.21 11.70 18.94
C LYS A 452 -30.67 12.47 17.71
N ASP A 453 -31.72 11.95 17.06
CA ASP A 453 -32.45 12.60 15.96
C ASP A 453 -31.55 13.07 14.80
N THR A 454 -30.52 12.28 14.47
CA THR A 454 -29.53 12.59 13.42
C THR A 454 -28.88 11.33 12.86
N ASP A 455 -28.36 11.41 11.65
CA ASP A 455 -27.51 10.37 11.03
C ASP A 455 -26.03 10.53 11.38
N PHE A 456 -25.65 11.63 12.05
CA PHE A 456 -24.29 11.80 12.54
C PHE A 456 -23.92 10.65 13.47
N ASP A 457 -22.81 9.98 13.16
CA ASP A 457 -22.13 9.08 14.08
C ASP A 457 -20.63 9.31 13.96
N PHE A 458 -19.92 9.04 15.05
CA PHE A 458 -18.47 9.00 15.05
C PHE A 458 -17.97 7.76 14.29
N THR A 459 -16.65 7.65 14.20
CA THR A 459 -15.98 6.48 13.63
C THR A 459 -15.39 5.63 14.73
N TYR A 460 -15.39 4.31 14.54
CA TYR A 460 -14.87 3.35 15.51
C TYR A 460 -13.98 2.36 14.78
N THR A 461 -12.79 2.10 15.33
CA THR A 461 -11.75 1.25 14.73
C THR A 461 -11.38 1.60 13.30
N GLN A 462 -11.51 2.89 12.97
CA GLN A 462 -11.49 3.43 11.62
C GLN A 462 -10.11 3.44 10.95
N HIS A 463 -10.11 3.61 9.62
CA HIS A 463 -8.92 3.68 8.78
C HIS A 463 -8.97 4.87 7.81
N THR A 464 -7.80 5.20 7.26
CA THR A 464 -7.60 6.17 6.16
C THR A 464 -8.32 7.49 6.38
N ALA A 465 -8.10 8.11 7.55
CA ALA A 465 -8.56 9.47 7.84
C ALA A 465 -7.70 10.47 7.04
N TRP A 466 -8.09 10.71 5.79
CA TRP A 466 -7.33 11.50 4.83
C TRP A 466 -8.09 12.74 4.39
N LEU A 467 -7.34 13.77 4.02
CA LEU A 467 -7.90 14.98 3.42
C LEU A 467 -8.21 14.72 1.95
N SER A 468 -9.49 14.89 1.59
CA SER A 468 -9.90 14.84 0.19
C SER A 468 -9.43 16.09 -0.56
N SER A 469 -9.50 16.03 -1.89
CA SER A 469 -9.31 17.21 -2.75
C SER A 469 -10.36 18.33 -2.53
N LYS A 470 -11.47 18.05 -1.82
CA LYS A 470 -12.46 19.05 -1.37
C LYS A 470 -12.04 19.77 -0.08
N GLY A 471 -10.97 19.32 0.59
CA GLY A 471 -10.54 19.84 1.89
C GLY A 471 -11.38 19.35 3.07
N THR A 472 -12.14 18.28 2.87
CA THR A 472 -12.91 17.53 3.88
C THR A 472 -12.12 16.29 4.31
N LEU A 473 -12.51 15.68 5.42
CA LEU A 473 -11.91 14.47 5.96
C LEU A 473 -12.72 13.24 5.53
N THR A 474 -12.18 12.39 4.69
CA THR A 474 -12.77 11.08 4.35
C THR A 474 -12.22 10.01 5.27
N VAL A 475 -13.06 9.07 5.71
CA VAL A 475 -12.70 8.02 6.66
C VAL A 475 -13.43 6.72 6.31
N PHE A 476 -12.70 5.60 6.33
CA PHE A 476 -13.32 4.29 6.34
C PHE A 476 -13.64 3.92 7.79
N ASP A 477 -14.91 3.97 8.16
CA ASP A 477 -15.40 3.62 9.49
C ASP A 477 -15.68 2.11 9.54
N ASN A 478 -14.72 1.32 10.02
CA ASN A 478 -14.84 -0.12 10.12
C ASN A 478 -16.03 -0.53 11.00
N GLY A 479 -16.20 0.14 12.14
CA GLY A 479 -17.41 0.03 12.96
C GLY A 479 -17.38 -1.04 14.05
N ASP A 480 -16.26 -1.71 14.29
CA ASP A 480 -16.12 -2.54 15.50
C ASP A 480 -16.05 -1.65 16.76
N GLY A 481 -16.71 -2.08 17.84
CA GLY A 481 -16.85 -1.30 19.07
C GLY A 481 -17.73 -0.05 18.91
N ARG A 482 -18.58 0.02 17.88
CA ARG A 482 -19.50 1.14 17.65
C ARG A 482 -20.38 1.39 18.87
N GLY A 483 -20.45 2.64 19.33
CA GLY A 483 -21.13 3.00 20.58
C GLY A 483 -20.39 2.53 21.86
N LEU A 484 -19.10 2.20 21.74
CA LEU A 484 -18.24 1.68 22.81
C LEU A 484 -18.80 0.41 23.47
N GLU A 485 -19.42 -0.46 22.67
CA GLU A 485 -19.96 -1.74 23.08
C GLU A 485 -19.89 -2.76 21.93
N GLN A 486 -19.99 -4.04 22.27
CA GLN A 486 -20.31 -5.08 21.29
C GLN A 486 -21.83 -5.18 21.14
N PRO A 487 -22.37 -5.31 19.91
CA PRO A 487 -23.80 -5.47 19.71
C PRO A 487 -24.29 -6.84 20.20
N ALA A 488 -25.61 -6.99 20.35
CA ALA A 488 -26.22 -8.24 20.80
C ALA A 488 -25.91 -9.45 19.89
N LEU A 489 -25.77 -9.21 18.58
CA LEU A 489 -25.37 -10.21 17.59
C LEU A 489 -24.24 -9.65 16.73
N PRO A 490 -23.19 -10.44 16.40
CA PRO A 490 -22.10 -9.98 15.53
C PRO A 490 -22.56 -9.42 14.17
N THR A 491 -23.64 -9.99 13.62
CA THR A 491 -24.21 -9.59 12.32
C THR A 491 -24.93 -8.23 12.34
N MET A 492 -25.05 -7.58 13.50
CA MET A 492 -25.55 -6.21 13.62
C MET A 492 -24.45 -5.15 13.36
N LYS A 493 -23.21 -5.58 13.15
CA LYS A 493 -22.11 -4.68 12.76
C LYS A 493 -22.21 -4.30 11.28
N TYR A 494 -21.73 -3.10 10.99
CA TYR A 494 -21.65 -2.54 9.63
C TYR A 494 -20.48 -1.56 9.54
N SER A 495 -19.92 -1.45 8.34
CA SER A 495 -18.90 -0.44 8.01
C SER A 495 -19.51 0.69 7.19
N ARG A 496 -18.84 1.85 7.21
CA ARG A 496 -19.26 3.01 6.43
C ARG A 496 -18.08 3.67 5.73
N PHE A 497 -18.36 4.19 4.55
CA PHE A 497 -17.59 5.30 3.99
C PHE A 497 -18.22 6.56 4.55
N VAL A 498 -17.44 7.45 5.16
CA VAL A 498 -17.98 8.68 5.75
C VAL A 498 -17.07 9.87 5.45
N GLU A 499 -17.68 11.03 5.24
CA GLU A 499 -16.98 12.28 5.02
C GLU A 499 -17.43 13.33 6.04
N TYR A 500 -16.45 14.01 6.62
CA TYR A 500 -16.66 15.08 7.59
C TYR A 500 -16.11 16.41 7.08
N LYS A 501 -16.84 17.49 7.38
CA LYS A 501 -16.38 18.86 7.27
C LYS A 501 -16.06 19.39 8.66
N ILE A 502 -14.82 19.82 8.86
CA ILE A 502 -14.33 20.34 10.15
C ILE A 502 -14.16 21.86 10.05
N ASP A 503 -14.72 22.59 11.01
CA ASP A 503 -14.42 24.00 11.25
C ASP A 503 -13.51 24.08 12.47
N GLU A 504 -12.19 24.11 12.21
CA GLU A 504 -11.17 24.06 13.27
C GLU A 504 -11.22 25.28 14.19
N LYS A 505 -11.63 26.43 13.66
CA LYS A 505 -11.74 27.67 14.44
C LYS A 505 -12.89 27.60 15.46
N LYS A 506 -14.02 26.99 15.08
CA LYS A 506 -15.16 26.78 15.98
C LYS A 506 -15.05 25.50 16.82
N GLY A 507 -14.17 24.58 16.44
CA GLY A 507 -14.07 23.27 17.07
C GLY A 507 -15.33 22.42 16.81
N THR A 508 -15.89 22.49 15.59
CA THR A 508 -17.11 21.77 15.22
C THR A 508 -16.86 20.82 14.05
N VAL A 509 -17.66 19.76 13.99
CA VAL A 509 -17.61 18.76 12.92
C VAL A 509 -19.02 18.48 12.39
N GLN A 510 -19.15 18.42 11.07
CA GLN A 510 -20.39 18.09 10.37
C GLN A 510 -20.14 16.84 9.52
N GLN A 511 -20.98 15.81 9.67
CA GLN A 511 -21.02 14.69 8.72
C GLN A 511 -21.73 15.18 7.46
N VAL A 512 -21.09 15.10 6.29
CA VAL A 512 -21.62 15.64 5.03
C VAL A 512 -21.98 14.56 4.01
N TRP A 513 -21.52 13.34 4.23
CA TRP A 513 -21.74 12.22 3.32
C TRP A 513 -21.53 10.89 4.06
N GLU A 514 -22.34 9.88 3.77
CA GLU A 514 -22.09 8.49 4.17
C GLU A 514 -22.60 7.48 3.14
N TYR A 515 -22.10 6.24 3.21
CA TYR A 515 -22.55 5.08 2.45
C TYR A 515 -22.16 3.77 3.15
N GLY A 516 -22.96 2.71 2.98
CA GLY A 516 -22.59 1.33 3.36
C GLY A 516 -23.30 0.80 4.62
N LYS A 517 -23.84 1.67 5.47
CA LYS A 517 -24.61 1.31 6.67
C LYS A 517 -25.77 0.36 6.35
N GLU A 518 -26.50 0.67 5.29
CA GLU A 518 -27.65 -0.08 4.77
C GLU A 518 -27.29 -1.43 4.15
N ARG A 519 -26.00 -1.68 3.86
CA ARG A 519 -25.52 -2.94 3.30
C ARG A 519 -25.20 -4.00 4.37
N GLY A 520 -25.21 -3.61 5.64
CA GLY A 520 -25.09 -4.54 6.77
C GLY A 520 -23.80 -5.36 6.78
N TYR A 521 -23.91 -6.60 7.26
CA TYR A 521 -22.77 -7.47 7.51
C TYR A 521 -22.03 -7.91 6.23
N ASP A 522 -22.71 -8.01 5.09
CA ASP A 522 -22.12 -8.35 3.78
C ASP A 522 -21.17 -7.25 3.26
N PHE A 523 -21.18 -6.08 3.89
CA PHE A 523 -20.26 -4.96 3.63
C PHE A 523 -19.35 -4.66 4.81
N TYR A 524 -19.50 -5.36 5.92
CA TYR A 524 -18.74 -5.12 7.14
C TYR A 524 -17.30 -5.62 6.98
N SER A 525 -16.35 -4.70 7.14
CA SER A 525 -14.91 -4.96 7.19
C SER A 525 -14.39 -4.60 8.58
N PRO A 526 -14.19 -5.58 9.49
CA PRO A 526 -13.74 -5.33 10.87
C PRO A 526 -12.38 -4.62 10.96
N ILE A 527 -11.53 -4.74 9.93
CA ILE A 527 -10.14 -4.28 9.93
C ILE A 527 -9.71 -3.78 8.55
N THR A 528 -8.52 -3.20 8.49
CA THR A 528 -7.86 -2.69 7.28
C THR A 528 -8.77 -1.74 6.49
N SER A 529 -8.79 -1.82 5.17
CA SER A 529 -9.67 -1.06 4.28
C SER A 529 -9.23 0.38 4.03
N VAL A 530 -9.85 1.01 3.03
CA VAL A 530 -9.55 2.38 2.59
C VAL A 530 -10.77 3.03 1.94
N VAL A 531 -10.89 4.34 2.08
CA VAL A 531 -11.78 5.18 1.29
C VAL A 531 -11.04 6.43 0.83
N GLU A 532 -11.30 6.88 -0.39
CA GLU A 532 -10.72 8.10 -0.96
C GLU A 532 -11.68 8.72 -1.99
N TYR A 533 -11.83 10.03 -1.93
CA TYR A 533 -12.65 10.76 -2.90
C TYR A 533 -11.90 10.99 -4.23
N GLN A 534 -12.50 10.55 -5.33
CA GLN A 534 -11.98 10.67 -6.69
C GLN A 534 -12.65 11.83 -7.41
N LYS A 535 -11.88 12.89 -7.63
CA LYS A 535 -12.38 14.14 -8.24
C LYS A 535 -12.71 14.00 -9.71
N ASP A 536 -12.01 13.14 -10.43
CA ASP A 536 -12.09 13.02 -11.89
C ASP A 536 -13.48 12.55 -12.37
N ARG A 537 -14.15 11.69 -11.61
CA ARG A 537 -15.50 11.18 -11.89
C ARG A 537 -16.53 11.45 -10.79
N ASP A 538 -16.18 12.29 -9.82
CA ASP A 538 -16.99 12.61 -8.64
C ASP A 538 -17.53 11.34 -7.94
N THR A 539 -16.62 10.41 -7.65
CA THR A 539 -16.90 9.14 -6.96
C THR A 539 -16.18 9.07 -5.62
N MET A 540 -16.74 8.29 -4.69
CA MET A 540 -16.04 7.80 -3.51
C MET A 540 -15.49 6.41 -3.84
N PHE A 541 -14.18 6.32 -4.02
CA PHE A 541 -13.50 5.04 -4.11
C PHE A 541 -13.40 4.44 -2.71
N GLY A 542 -13.59 3.13 -2.60
CA GLY A 542 -13.29 2.41 -1.38
C GLY A 542 -12.95 0.95 -1.63
N PHE A 543 -12.28 0.37 -0.65
CA PHE A 543 -11.94 -1.03 -0.63
C PHE A 543 -12.19 -1.58 0.77
N GLY A 544 -13.19 -2.45 0.92
CA GLY A 544 -13.44 -3.20 2.15
C GLY A 544 -12.57 -4.46 2.16
N GLY A 545 -11.53 -4.49 3.00
CA GLY A 545 -10.46 -5.49 2.93
C GLY A 545 -10.69 -6.76 3.76
N SER A 546 -11.78 -6.85 4.53
CA SER A 546 -11.98 -7.92 5.50
C SER A 546 -13.42 -8.45 5.58
N ILE A 547 -14.18 -8.33 4.49
CA ILE A 547 -15.55 -8.86 4.43
C ILE A 547 -15.52 -10.39 4.58
N ASN A 548 -16.44 -10.92 5.39
CA ASN A 548 -16.52 -12.36 5.73
C ASN A 548 -15.26 -12.93 6.40
N LEU A 549 -14.45 -12.09 7.06
CA LEU A 549 -13.23 -12.54 7.76
C LEU A 549 -13.50 -13.65 8.78
N PHE A 550 -14.65 -13.61 9.46
CA PHE A 550 -15.01 -14.57 10.50
C PHE A 550 -15.75 -15.82 9.97
N ASP A 551 -15.98 -15.92 8.66
CA ASP A 551 -16.58 -17.11 8.05
C ASP A 551 -15.50 -18.19 7.93
N VAL A 552 -15.38 -19.02 8.96
CA VAL A 552 -14.30 -20.02 9.08
C VAL A 552 -14.25 -20.95 7.86
N GLY A 553 -13.07 -21.07 7.26
CA GLY A 553 -12.83 -21.92 6.10
C GLY A 553 -13.28 -21.31 4.77
N LYS A 554 -13.74 -20.05 4.75
CA LYS A 554 -14.07 -19.30 3.53
C LYS A 554 -12.96 -18.29 3.18
N PRO A 555 -12.75 -18.01 1.89
CA PRO A 555 -11.92 -16.88 1.51
C PRO A 555 -12.53 -15.58 2.04
N THR A 556 -11.68 -14.70 2.54
CA THR A 556 -12.06 -13.33 2.87
C THR A 556 -12.23 -12.55 1.56
N VAL A 557 -13.14 -11.57 1.59
CA VAL A 557 -13.49 -10.77 0.43
C VAL A 557 -12.91 -9.37 0.57
N GLY A 558 -12.06 -9.00 -0.39
CA GLY A 558 -11.64 -7.64 -0.67
C GLY A 558 -12.56 -7.01 -1.71
N LYS A 559 -13.43 -6.09 -1.32
CA LYS A 559 -14.43 -5.50 -2.22
C LYS A 559 -14.02 -4.10 -2.66
N LEU A 560 -13.67 -3.96 -3.93
CA LEU A 560 -13.43 -2.67 -4.59
C LEU A 560 -14.76 -2.01 -4.95
N ASN A 561 -14.89 -0.73 -4.65
CA ASN A 561 -16.05 0.08 -5.02
C ASN A 561 -15.66 1.46 -5.54
N GLU A 562 -16.40 1.93 -6.55
CA GLU A 562 -16.57 3.36 -6.82
C GLU A 562 -18.04 3.71 -6.71
N ILE A 563 -18.37 4.60 -5.77
CA ILE A 563 -19.75 5.03 -5.48
C ILE A 563 -19.91 6.46 -5.97
N ASP A 564 -20.90 6.71 -6.82
CA ASP A 564 -21.22 8.06 -7.27
C ASP A 564 -21.55 8.97 -6.08
N TYR A 565 -20.82 10.07 -5.97
CA TYR A 565 -20.87 10.92 -4.79
C TYR A 565 -22.27 11.53 -4.60
N LYS A 566 -22.94 11.90 -5.70
CA LYS A 566 -24.23 12.57 -5.68
C LYS A 566 -25.38 11.58 -5.50
N THR A 567 -25.40 10.51 -6.30
CA THR A 567 -26.54 9.59 -6.40
C THR A 567 -26.43 8.37 -5.50
N LYS A 568 -25.25 8.10 -4.94
CA LYS A 568 -24.91 6.87 -4.19
C LYS A 568 -25.02 5.60 -5.04
N GLU A 569 -25.12 5.73 -6.36
CA GLU A 569 -25.14 4.58 -7.25
C GLU A 569 -23.75 3.93 -7.29
N VAL A 570 -23.70 2.61 -7.11
CA VAL A 570 -22.49 1.82 -7.35
C VAL A 570 -22.12 1.93 -8.83
N LYS A 571 -20.95 2.49 -9.15
CA LYS A 571 -20.40 2.57 -10.51
C LYS A 571 -19.48 1.40 -10.82
N VAL A 572 -18.65 1.02 -9.86
CA VAL A 572 -17.83 -0.19 -9.93
C VAL A 572 -18.00 -1.02 -8.66
N GLU A 573 -18.13 -2.33 -8.83
CA GLU A 573 -18.00 -3.31 -7.75
C GLU A 573 -17.26 -4.55 -8.27
N ILE A 574 -16.11 -4.86 -7.64
CA ILE A 574 -15.27 -6.01 -7.98
C ILE A 574 -14.81 -6.65 -6.67
N ASP A 575 -15.00 -7.96 -6.55
CA ASP A 575 -14.51 -8.72 -5.40
C ASP A 575 -13.18 -9.40 -5.76
N VAL A 576 -12.25 -9.33 -4.82
CA VAL A 576 -11.01 -10.11 -4.76
C VAL A 576 -11.18 -11.12 -3.62
N LEU A 577 -10.97 -12.39 -3.90
CA LEU A 577 -11.06 -13.47 -2.92
C LEU A 577 -9.66 -13.90 -2.53
N SER A 578 -9.39 -13.91 -1.22
CA SER A 578 -8.11 -14.40 -0.69
C SER A 578 -7.81 -15.84 -1.15
N ASP A 579 -6.53 -16.13 -1.37
CA ASP A 579 -6.07 -17.44 -1.85
C ASP A 579 -6.07 -18.50 -0.73
N LYS A 580 -6.18 -18.06 0.53
CA LYS A 580 -6.34 -18.90 1.72
C LYS A 580 -7.53 -18.41 2.55
N PRO A 581 -8.23 -19.30 3.29
CA PRO A 581 -9.33 -18.91 4.15
C PRO A 581 -8.93 -17.89 5.22
N ASN A 582 -9.88 -17.03 5.59
CA ASN A 582 -9.76 -16.10 6.73
C ASN A 582 -8.52 -15.18 6.67
N GLN A 583 -8.05 -14.87 5.46
CA GLN A 583 -6.87 -14.05 5.19
C GLN A 583 -7.31 -12.67 4.71
N THR A 584 -7.19 -11.67 5.59
CA THR A 584 -7.54 -10.28 5.26
C THR A 584 -6.68 -9.72 4.13
N HIS A 585 -7.27 -8.82 3.36
CA HIS A 585 -6.57 -7.89 2.48
C HIS A 585 -6.21 -6.62 3.28
N TYR A 586 -5.28 -5.81 2.78
CA TYR A 586 -4.94 -4.54 3.44
C TYR A 586 -5.67 -3.34 2.82
N ARG A 587 -5.29 -2.93 1.61
CA ARG A 587 -5.82 -1.74 0.93
C ARG A 587 -5.84 -1.94 -0.59
N ALA A 588 -6.45 -0.99 -1.29
CA ALA A 588 -6.25 -0.82 -2.71
C ALA A 588 -6.13 0.67 -3.06
N LEU A 589 -5.59 0.97 -4.24
CA LEU A 589 -5.48 2.32 -4.79
C LEU A 589 -6.05 2.33 -6.19
N LEU A 590 -6.70 3.44 -6.57
CA LEU A 590 -7.03 3.71 -7.94
C LEU A 590 -5.79 4.24 -8.64
N VAL A 591 -5.31 3.55 -9.68
CA VAL A 591 -4.08 3.94 -10.39
C VAL A 591 -4.39 4.55 -11.75
N HIS A 592 -3.67 5.62 -12.08
CA HIS A 592 -3.85 6.37 -13.32
C HIS A 592 -2.61 6.23 -14.22
N PRO A 593 -2.66 5.43 -15.30
CA PRO A 593 -1.52 5.24 -16.20
C PRO A 593 -0.91 6.54 -16.74
N THR A 594 -1.73 7.59 -16.88
CA THR A 594 -1.29 8.92 -17.33
C THR A 594 -0.38 9.66 -16.34
N GLN A 595 -0.26 9.18 -15.09
CA GLN A 595 0.58 9.79 -14.06
C GLN A 595 1.84 8.99 -13.77
N MET A 596 1.94 7.73 -14.23
CA MET A 596 3.00 6.80 -13.88
C MET A 596 4.37 7.14 -14.49
N PHE A 597 4.38 7.73 -15.69
CA PHE A 597 5.60 7.93 -16.48
C PHE A 597 5.75 9.40 -16.88
N LYS A 598 6.19 10.23 -15.93
CA LYS A 598 6.34 11.69 -16.10
C LYS A 598 7.57 12.10 -16.91
#